data_AF-A0AAU9JYB7-F1
#
_entry.id   AF-A0AAU9JYB7-F1
#
_cell.length_a   1.000
_cell.length_b   1.000
_cell.length_c   1.000
_cell.angle_alpha   90.00
_cell.angle_beta   90.00
_cell.angle_gamma   90.00
#
_symmetry.space_group_name_H-M   'P 1'
#
loop_
_entity.id
_entity.type
_entity.pdbx_description
1 polymer ?
#
loop_
_entity_poly.entity_id
_entity_poly.type
_entity_poly.pdbx_seq_one_letter_code
_entity_poly.pdbx_strand_id
1 'polypeptide(L)'
;MGAAAGYYFLFISVIGVFYMFGMGYFLSKDYEYIPVEDKVENAHVCYWAGTIYLIGAISCIIYIKKFASRDTSFDYQTDLQGRSRGKIGPYMR
;
A
#
# COMPACT_ATOMS: atom_id res chain seq x y z
N MET A 1 12.78 -3.17 10.11
CA MET A 1 11.55 -2.62 10.73
C MET A 1 10.66 -1.81 9.77
N GLY A 2 11.12 -1.35 8.59
CA GLY A 2 10.31 -0.50 7.70
C GLY A 2 9.17 -1.19 6.92
N ALA A 3 9.32 -2.46 6.54
CA ALA A 3 8.30 -3.17 5.73
C ALA A 3 6.99 -3.41 6.49
N ALA A 4 7.05 -3.75 7.78
CA ALA A 4 5.87 -3.97 8.61
C ALA A 4 5.00 -2.71 8.72
N ALA A 5 5.62 -1.55 8.96
CA ALA A 5 4.91 -0.26 8.98
C ALA A 5 4.21 0.05 7.64
N GLY A 6 4.85 -0.28 6.51
CA GLY A 6 4.25 -0.12 5.18
C GLY A 6 2.96 -0.91 5.01
N TYR A 7 2.91 -2.16 5.48
CA TYR A 7 1.69 -2.98 5.40
C TYR A 7 0.55 -2.43 6.26
N TYR A 8 0.83 -1.92 7.46
CA TYR A 8 -0.19 -1.29 8.31
C TYR A 8 -0.78 -0.04 7.66
N PHE A 9 0.06 0.83 7.09
CA PHE A 9 -0.39 2.02 6.36
C PHE A 9 -1.24 1.65 5.15
N LEU A 10 -0.84 0.63 4.39
CA LEU A 10 -1.59 0.15 3.23
C LEU A 10 -2.96 -0.39 3.66
N PHE A 11 -3.03 -1.18 4.73
CA PHE A 11 -4.29 -1.73 5.24
C PHE A 11 -5.28 -0.63 5.69
N ILE A 12 -4.80 0.35 6.46
CA ILE A 12 -5.62 1.49 6.90
C ILE A 12 -6.10 2.31 5.70
N SER A 13 -5.23 2.55 4.71
CA SER A 13 -5.57 3.31 3.52
C SER A 13 -6.63 2.60 2.67
N VAL A 14 -6.55 1.26 2.53
CA VAL A 14 -7.54 0.46 1.79
C VAL A 14 -8.90 0.51 2.50
N ILE A 15 -8.94 0.33 3.82
CA ILE A 15 -10.18 0.44 4.60
C ILE A 15 -10.79 1.84 4.47
N GLY A 16 -9.96 2.88 4.55
CA GLY A 16 -10.38 4.27 4.39
C GLY A 16 -11.03 4.54 3.02
N VAL A 17 -10.46 4.00 1.94
CA VAL A 17 -11.05 4.10 0.59
C VAL A 17 -12.43 3.45 0.54
N PHE A 18 -12.56 2.20 1.00
CA PHE A 18 -13.85 1.49 0.99
C PHE A 18 -14.90 2.21 1.84
N TYR A 19 -14.50 2.73 3.01
CA TYR A 19 -15.40 3.47 3.88
C TYR A 19 -15.88 4.79 3.23
N MET A 20 -14.97 5.58 2.66
CA MET A 20 -15.32 6.86 2.03
C MET A 20 -16.16 6.68 0.76
N PHE A 21 -15.83 5.69 -0.08
CA PHE A 21 -16.65 5.37 -1.27
C PHE A 21 -18.02 4.80 -0.88
N GLY A 22 -18.08 3.95 0.16
CA GLY A 22 -19.35 3.44 0.68
C GLY A 22 -20.24 4.56 1.22
N MET A 23 -19.68 5.45 2.04
CA MET A 23 -20.39 6.62 2.56
C MET A 23 -20.86 7.55 1.42
N GLY A 24 -19.99 7.87 0.46
CA GLY A 24 -20.37 8.66 -0.72
C GLY A 24 -21.51 8.02 -1.53
N TYR A 25 -21.54 6.70 -1.64
CA TYR A 25 -22.63 5.96 -2.28
C TYR A 25 -23.94 6.00 -1.49
N PHE A 26 -23.87 5.84 -0.16
CA PHE A 26 -25.06 5.94 0.69
C PHE A 26 -25.64 7.35 0.69
N LEU A 27 -24.80 8.38 0.73
CA LEU A 27 -25.23 9.78 0.64
C LEU A 27 -25.83 10.09 -0.74
N SER A 28 -25.28 9.57 -1.84
CA SER A 28 -25.83 9.81 -3.18
C SER A 28 -27.16 9.08 -3.45
N LYS A 29 -27.50 8.08 -2.64
CA LYS A 29 -28.78 7.36 -2.69
C LYS A 29 -29.87 7.97 -1.81
N ASP A 30 -29.62 9.16 -1.24
CA ASP A 30 -30.58 9.90 -0.40
C ASP A 30 -31.10 9.10 0.80
N TYR A 31 -30.31 8.17 1.33
CA TYR A 31 -30.72 7.34 2.46
C TYR A 31 -31.21 8.20 3.64
N GLU A 32 -32.44 7.92 4.08
CA GLU A 32 -33.17 8.75 5.04
C GLU A 32 -32.54 8.75 6.45
N TYR A 33 -31.80 7.69 6.79
CA TYR A 33 -31.16 7.51 8.09
C TYR A 33 -29.92 8.37 8.34
N ILE A 34 -29.46 9.15 7.34
CA ILE A 34 -28.28 10.01 7.45
C ILE A 34 -28.76 11.47 7.56
N PRO A 35 -28.73 12.08 8.77
CA PRO A 35 -29.21 13.45 8.99
C PRO A 35 -28.17 14.46 8.52
N VAL A 36 -28.04 14.62 7.21
CA VAL A 36 -27.13 15.58 6.58
C VAL A 36 -27.94 16.44 5.62
N GLU A 37 -27.84 17.76 5.76
CA GLU A 37 -28.67 18.75 5.04
C GLU A 37 -28.35 18.78 3.54
N ASP A 38 -27.06 18.63 3.18
CA ASP A 38 -26.59 18.65 1.78
C ASP A 38 -25.97 17.32 1.37
N LYS A 39 -26.80 16.29 1.20
CA LYS A 39 -26.33 14.91 0.90
C LYS A 39 -25.53 14.79 -0.40
N VAL A 40 -25.92 15.52 -1.44
CA VAL A 40 -25.27 15.48 -2.76
C VAL A 40 -23.87 16.12 -2.71
N GLU A 41 -23.76 17.30 -2.08
CA GLU A 41 -22.48 17.99 -1.93
C GLU A 41 -21.52 17.19 -1.03
N ASN A 42 -22.03 16.67 0.08
CA ASN A 42 -21.24 15.84 0.99
C ASN A 42 -20.84 14.49 0.36
N ALA A 43 -21.65 13.92 -0.54
CA ALA A 43 -21.26 12.77 -1.34
C ALA A 43 -20.06 13.11 -2.25
N HIS A 44 -20.10 14.26 -2.93
CA HIS A 44 -18.97 14.73 -3.73
C HIS A 44 -17.70 14.91 -2.91
N VAL A 45 -17.79 15.48 -1.70
CA VAL A 45 -16.67 15.59 -0.76
C VAL A 45 -16.14 14.19 -0.36
N CYS A 46 -17.02 13.23 -0.08
CA CYS A 46 -16.62 11.85 0.22
C CYS A 46 -15.88 11.18 -0.94
N TYR A 47 -16.32 11.38 -2.19
CA TYR A 47 -15.62 10.85 -3.37
C TYR A 47 -14.25 11.49 -3.56
N TRP A 48 -14.12 12.80 -3.35
CA TRP A 48 -12.83 13.50 -3.39
C TRP A 48 -11.89 13.02 -2.29
N ALA A 49 -12.38 12.89 -1.05
CA ALA A 49 -11.62 12.34 0.06
C ALA A 49 -11.16 10.89 -0.22
N GLY A 50 -12.06 10.04 -0.72
CA GLY A 50 -11.74 8.67 -1.12
C GLY A 50 -10.67 8.61 -2.21
N THR A 51 -10.69 9.54 -3.17
CA THR A 51 -9.67 9.65 -4.22
C THR A 51 -8.28 9.97 -3.63
N ILE A 52 -8.20 10.86 -2.64
CA ILE A 52 -6.93 11.19 -1.96
C ILE A 52 -6.38 9.96 -1.23
N TYR A 53 -7.22 9.21 -0.51
CA TYR A 53 -6.81 7.96 0.14
C TYR A 53 -6.35 6.90 -0.86
N LEU A 54 -6.93 6.86 -2.06
CA LEU A 54 -6.52 5.94 -3.13
C LEU A 54 -5.13 6.31 -3.69
N ILE A 55 -4.85 7.59 -3.90
CA ILE A 55 -3.51 8.07 -4.29
C ILE A 55 -2.48 7.74 -3.21
N GLY A 56 -2.83 7.92 -1.94
CA GLY A 56 -1.99 7.53 -0.80
C GLY A 56 -1.66 6.04 -0.79
N ALA A 57 -2.66 5.18 -1.00
CA ALA A 57 -2.49 3.73 -1.07
C ALA A 57 -1.56 3.32 -2.22
N ILE A 58 -1.74 3.89 -3.42
CA ILE A 58 -0.89 3.61 -4.60
C ILE A 58 0.56 4.02 -4.32
N SER A 59 0.77 5.20 -3.74
CA SER A 59 2.09 5.70 -3.37
C SER A 59 2.78 4.77 -2.36
N CYS A 60 2.03 4.23 -1.41
CA CYS A 60 2.51 3.27 -0.42
C CYS A 60 2.88 1.92 -1.08
N ILE A 61 2.06 1.42 -2.01
CA ILE A 61 2.35 0.20 -2.80
C ILE A 61 3.65 0.36 -3.60
N ILE A 62 3.86 1.51 -4.25
CA ILE A 62 5.08 1.81 -5.00
C ILE A 62 6.29 1.80 -4.06
N TYR A 63 6.17 2.42 -2.88
CA TYR A 63 7.23 2.43 -1.88
C TYR A 63 7.59 1.03 -1.40
N ILE A 64 6.60 0.20 -1.05
CA ILE A 64 6.82 -1.19 -0.63
C ILE A 64 7.45 -2.00 -1.76
N LYS A 65 6.95 -1.90 -2.99
CA LYS A 65 7.54 -2.59 -4.15
C LYS A 65 8.99 -2.18 -4.41
N LYS A 66 9.30 -0.88 -4.30
CA LYS A 66 10.66 -0.35 -4.51
C LYS A 66 11.61 -0.80 -3.39
N PHE A 67 11.12 -0.93 -2.16
CA PHE A 67 11.91 -1.43 -1.03
C PHE A 67 12.12 -2.95 -1.11
N ALA A 68 11.07 -3.72 -1.41
CA ALA A 68 11.15 -5.16 -1.59
C ALA A 68 12.11 -5.57 -2.73
N SER A 69 12.15 -4.79 -3.82
CA SER A 69 13.09 -4.99 -4.93
C SER A 69 14.56 -4.75 -4.53
N ARG A 70 14.81 -3.88 -3.53
CA ARG A 70 16.16 -3.65 -2.98
C ARG A 70 16.62 -4.79 -2.07
N ASP A 71 15.73 -5.34 -1.25
CA ASP A 71 16.07 -6.50 -0.41
C ASP A 71 16.37 -7.74 -1.26
N THR A 72 15.59 -8.00 -2.33
CA THR A 72 15.85 -9.14 -3.24
C THR A 72 17.16 -9.02 -4.01
N SER A 73 17.57 -7.81 -4.39
CA SER A 73 18.86 -7.61 -5.06
C SER A 73 20.05 -7.69 -4.08
N PHE A 74 19.84 -7.34 -2.80
CA PHE A 74 20.83 -7.54 -1.75
C PHE A 74 21.04 -9.04 -1.46
N ASP A 75 19.95 -9.79 -1.27
CA ASP A 75 20.01 -11.24 -1.01
C ASP A 75 20.69 -11.99 -2.17
N TYR A 76 20.38 -11.65 -3.43
CA TYR A 76 21.00 -12.27 -4.60
C TYR A 76 22.51 -11.99 -4.70
N GLN A 77 22.96 -10.79 -4.31
CA GLN A 77 24.40 -10.49 -4.27
C GLN A 77 25.12 -11.25 -3.15
N THR A 78 24.55 -11.35 -1.96
CA THR A 78 25.13 -12.14 -0.87
C THR A 78 25.20 -13.63 -1.21
N ASP A 79 24.20 -14.17 -1.90
CA ASP A 79 24.18 -15.58 -2.31
C ASP A 79 25.24 -15.86 -3.39
N LEU A 80 25.38 -14.96 -4.38
CA LEU A 80 26.45 -15.03 -5.37
C LEU A 80 27.85 -14.93 -4.74
N GLN A 81 28.04 -14.06 -3.75
CA GLN A 81 29.32 -13.89 -3.07
C GLN A 81 29.66 -15.10 -2.18
N GLY A 82 28.67 -15.71 -1.53
CA GLY A 82 28.81 -16.97 -0.79
C GLY A 82 29.17 -18.14 -1.70
N ARG A 83 28.52 -18.25 -2.86
CA ARG A 83 28.80 -19.31 -3.85
C ARG A 83 30.17 -19.15 -4.52
N SER A 84 30.65 -17.91 -4.70
CA SER A 84 31.99 -17.64 -5.22
C SER A 84 33.09 -17.99 -4.20
N ARG A 85 32.86 -17.74 -2.90
CA ARG A 85 33.78 -18.15 -1.83
C ARG A 85 33.83 -19.66 -1.61
N GLY A 86 32.73 -20.38 -1.86
CA GLY A 86 32.69 -21.85 -1.79
C GLY A 86 33.39 -22.59 -2.94
N LYS A 87 33.86 -21.88 -3.99
CA LYS A 87 34.57 -22.47 -5.14
C LYS A 87 36.09 -22.29 -5.11
N ILE A 88 36.64 -21.63 -4.08
CA ILE A 88 38.08 -21.38 -3.95
C ILE A 88 38.62 -22.15 -2.73
N GLY A 89 38.81 -23.47 -2.88
CA GLY A 89 39.60 -24.28 -1.97
C GLY A 89 39.25 -25.77 -1.98
N PRO A 90 40.22 -26.70 -2.06
CA PRO A 90 41.55 -26.61 -2.68
C PRO A 90 41.73 -27.74 -3.71
N TYR A 91 41.96 -27.42 -4.99
CA TYR A 91 42.57 -28.37 -5.93
C TYR A 91 44.10 -28.31 -5.72
N MET A 92 44.54 -28.81 -4.57
CA MET A 92 45.91 -29.24 -4.34
C MET A 92 45.85 -30.70 -3.91
N ARG A 93 45.96 -31.60 -4.89
CA ARG A 93 46.72 -32.84 -4.79
C ARG A 93 46.94 -33.40 -6.18
#